data_AF-I7J6U4-F1
#
_entry.id   AF-I7J6U4-F1
#
_cell.length_a   1.000
_cell.length_b   1.000
_cell.length_c   1.000
_cell.angle_alpha   90.00
_cell.angle_beta   90.00
_cell.angle_gamma   90.00
#
_symmetry.space_group_name_H-M   'P 1'
#
loop_
_entity.id
_entity.type
_entity.pdbx_description
1 polymer ?
#
loop_
_entity_poly.entity_id
_entity_poly.type
_entity_poly.pdbx_seq_one_letter_code
_entity_poly.pdbx_strand_id
1 'polypeptide(L)'
;MPINVNDAQSILNPRDAGGEMLFRKAEEIGRELVDKKVSMSQIRKLFSEIKKIEYDAQKNYQYKLRLLKAQIGYTSGRFREFSYFKESFYNLIDKTLSGGEAELKRFKDFFEATIAYFRAFGGK
;
A
#
# COMPACT_ATOMS: atom_id res chain seq x y z
N MET A 1 6.48 -7.80 -9.97
CA MET A 1 7.11 -8.45 -8.79
C MET A 1 6.68 -7.72 -7.52
N PRO A 2 6.35 -8.44 -6.43
CA PRO A 2 5.96 -7.80 -5.17
C PRO A 2 7.09 -6.94 -4.58
N ILE A 3 6.71 -5.94 -3.79
CA ILE A 3 7.63 -5.04 -3.08
C ILE A 3 8.43 -5.80 -2.03
N ASN A 4 9.75 -5.82 -2.17
CA ASN A 4 10.65 -6.35 -1.15
C ASN A 4 11.02 -5.29 -0.09
N VAL A 5 11.86 -5.65 0.88
CA VAL A 5 12.26 -4.74 1.98
C VAL A 5 13.04 -3.52 1.47
N ASN A 6 13.92 -3.69 0.49
CA ASN A 6 14.72 -2.59 -0.09
C ASN A 6 13.85 -1.65 -0.92
N ASP A 7 12.89 -2.20 -1.66
CA ASP A 7 11.88 -1.41 -2.36
C ASP A 7 11.07 -0.58 -1.36
N ALA A 8 10.58 -1.19 -0.28
CA ALA A 8 9.82 -0.47 0.76
C ALA A 8 10.63 0.66 1.41
N GLN A 9 11.92 0.43 1.68
CA GLN A 9 12.83 1.45 2.20
C GLN A 9 12.97 2.63 1.23
N SER A 10 13.04 2.36 -0.07
CA SER A 10 13.21 3.38 -1.10
C SER A 10 11.92 4.14 -1.38
N ILE A 11 10.79 3.42 -1.48
CA ILE A 11 9.45 3.99 -1.66
C ILE A 11 9.08 4.91 -0.50
N LEU A 12 9.49 4.59 0.73
CA LEU A 12 9.16 5.38 1.91
C LEU A 12 10.24 6.40 2.29
N ASN A 13 11.30 6.55 1.52
CA ASN A 13 12.40 7.47 1.82
C ASN A 13 12.01 8.95 1.59
N PRO A 14 11.83 9.78 2.63
CA PRO A 14 11.44 11.18 2.44
C PRO A 14 12.51 12.04 1.76
N ARG A 15 13.75 11.57 1.65
CA ARG A 15 14.84 12.27 0.95
C ARG A 15 14.75 12.16 -0.57
N ASP A 16 13.96 11.23 -1.10
CA ASP A 16 13.62 11.16 -2.51
C ASP A 16 12.54 12.22 -2.79
N ALA A 17 12.96 13.47 -3.05
CA ALA A 17 12.04 14.58 -3.23
C ALA A 17 11.11 14.40 -4.46
N GLY A 18 11.60 13.74 -5.51
CA GLY A 18 10.85 13.50 -6.75
C GLY A 18 9.86 12.35 -6.67
N GLY A 19 10.02 11.43 -5.72
CA GLY A 19 9.14 10.27 -5.60
C GLY A 19 9.29 9.26 -6.72
N GLU A 20 10.42 9.27 -7.44
CA GLU A 20 10.59 8.49 -8.67
C GLU A 20 10.37 7.00 -8.41
N MET A 21 10.97 6.46 -7.34
CA MET A 21 10.79 5.07 -6.95
C MET A 21 9.35 4.79 -6.53
N LEU A 22 8.72 5.71 -5.78
CA LEU A 22 7.35 5.59 -5.30
C LEU A 22 6.38 5.46 -6.47
N PHE A 23 6.42 6.40 -7.41
CA PHE A 23 5.46 6.43 -8.52
C PHE A 23 5.72 5.31 -9.53
N ARG A 24 6.99 5.01 -9.85
CA ARG A 24 7.32 3.88 -10.73
C ARG A 24 6.80 2.55 -10.17
N LYS A 25 7.05 2.29 -8.88
CA LYS A 25 6.56 1.07 -8.23
C LYS A 25 5.04 1.06 -8.10
N ALA A 26 4.41 2.20 -7.84
CA ALA A 26 2.96 2.30 -7.79
C ALA A 26 2.32 1.95 -9.15
N GLU A 27 2.91 2.38 -10.26
CA GLU A 27 2.48 2.02 -11.61
C GLU A 27 2.63 0.51 -11.87
N GLU A 28 3.80 -0.06 -11.58
CA GLU A 28 4.07 -1.49 -11.72
C GLU A 28 3.05 -2.34 -10.93
N ILE A 29 2.82 -2.00 -9.66
CA ILE A 29 1.86 -2.71 -8.82
C ILE A 29 0.43 -2.50 -9.35
N GLY A 30 0.05 -1.28 -9.72
CA GLY A 30 -1.28 -0.98 -10.26
C GLY A 30 -1.62 -1.83 -11.47
N ARG A 31 -0.67 -1.99 -12.41
CA ARG A 31 -0.80 -2.86 -13.58
C ARG A 31 -0.94 -4.33 -13.20
N GLU A 32 -0.05 -4.83 -12.34
CA GLU A 32 -0.07 -6.23 -11.91
C GLU A 32 -1.35 -6.60 -11.18
N LEU A 33 -1.95 -5.69 -10.40
CA LEU A 33 -3.25 -5.92 -9.76
C LEU A 33 -4.37 -6.17 -10.78
N VAL A 34 -4.33 -5.52 -11.95
CA VAL A 34 -5.25 -5.82 -13.06
C VAL A 34 -5.00 -7.21 -13.60
N ASP A 35 -3.74 -7.57 -13.86
CA ASP A 35 -3.35 -8.88 -14.40
C ASP A 35 -3.71 -10.03 -13.46
N LYS A 36 -3.60 -9.81 -12.14
CA LYS A 36 -4.04 -10.76 -11.11
C LYS A 36 -5.56 -10.81 -10.95
N LYS A 37 -6.32 -9.96 -11.63
CA LYS A 37 -7.79 -9.84 -11.53
C LYS A 37 -8.27 -9.45 -10.13
N VAL A 38 -7.50 -8.63 -9.42
CA VAL A 38 -7.97 -8.01 -8.18
C VAL A 38 -9.13 -7.07 -8.50
N SER A 39 -10.20 -7.15 -7.73
CA SER A 39 -11.36 -6.28 -7.90
C SER A 39 -11.24 -5.01 -7.07
N MET A 40 -11.81 -3.92 -7.56
CA MET A 40 -11.89 -2.68 -6.82
C MET A 40 -12.71 -2.83 -5.53
N SER A 41 -13.72 -3.69 -5.49
CA SER A 41 -14.51 -3.91 -4.27
C SER A 41 -13.64 -4.43 -3.12
N GLN A 42 -12.66 -5.31 -3.42
CA GLN A 42 -11.68 -5.78 -2.45
C GLN A 42 -10.76 -4.64 -1.97
N ILE A 43 -10.30 -3.78 -2.89
CA ILE A 43 -9.39 -2.66 -2.59
C ILE A 43 -10.11 -1.51 -1.85
N ARG A 44 -11.35 -1.19 -2.23
CA ARG A 44 -12.09 -0.01 -1.77
C ARG A 44 -12.26 0.04 -0.26
N LYS A 45 -12.52 -1.10 0.37
CA LYS A 45 -12.63 -1.17 1.84
C LYS A 45 -11.31 -0.74 2.50
N LEU A 46 -10.19 -1.28 2.03
CA LEU A 46 -8.86 -0.97 2.55
C LEU A 46 -8.50 0.50 2.29
N PHE A 47 -8.83 1.02 1.12
CA PHE A 47 -8.62 2.43 0.77
C PHE A 47 -9.33 3.38 1.74
N SER A 48 -10.60 3.12 2.02
CA SER A 48 -11.37 3.93 2.97
C SER A 48 -10.77 3.91 4.37
N GLU A 49 -10.19 2.78 4.81
CA GLU A 49 -9.51 2.70 6.10
C GLU A 49 -8.18 3.45 6.10
N ILE A 50 -7.36 3.30 5.05
CA ILE A 50 -6.07 4.00 4.90
C ILE A 50 -6.26 5.52 4.91
N LYS A 51 -7.28 6.03 4.22
CA LYS A 51 -7.57 7.48 4.20
C LYS A 51 -7.91 8.05 5.57
N LYS A 52 -8.39 7.24 6.52
CA LYS A 52 -8.71 7.65 7.91
C LYS A 52 -7.52 7.52 8.87
N ILE A 53 -6.38 6.99 8.40
CA ILE A 53 -5.17 6.90 9.21
C ILE A 53 -4.49 8.26 9.14
N GLU A 54 -4.53 8.97 10.25
CA GLU A 54 -3.79 10.20 10.46
C GLU A 54 -2.65 9.95 11.44
N TYR A 55 -1.56 10.69 11.25
CA TYR A 55 -0.46 10.65 12.20
C TYR A 55 -0.90 11.24 13.54
N ASP A 56 -0.42 10.63 14.62
CA ASP A 56 -0.58 11.15 15.97
C ASP A 56 0.67 10.86 16.80
N ALA A 57 1.04 11.81 17.66
CA ALA A 57 2.25 11.69 18.48
C ALA A 57 2.18 10.52 19.48
N GLN A 58 0.97 10.09 19.85
CA GLN A 58 0.73 8.92 20.70
C GLN A 58 0.80 7.60 19.93
N LYS A 59 1.09 7.64 18.62
CA LYS A 59 1.29 6.49 17.73
C LYS A 59 0.09 5.55 17.61
N ASN A 60 -1.14 6.02 17.84
CA ASN A 60 -2.37 5.27 17.61
C ASN A 60 -2.54 4.84 16.14
N TYR A 61 -1.95 5.58 15.19
CA TYR A 61 -1.89 5.19 13.78
C TYR A 61 -1.25 3.81 13.58
N GLN A 62 -0.32 3.41 14.45
CA GLN A 62 0.31 2.09 14.37
C GLN A 62 -0.68 0.95 14.63
N TYR A 63 -1.63 1.14 15.54
CA TYR A 63 -2.71 0.17 15.77
C TYR A 63 -3.57 0.02 14.52
N LYS A 64 -3.98 1.14 13.90
CA LYS A 64 -4.75 1.12 12.64
C LYS A 64 -3.99 0.45 11.50
N LEU A 65 -2.69 0.66 11.37
CA LEU A 65 -1.83 -0.01 10.38
C LEU A 65 -1.73 -1.52 10.63
N ARG A 66 -1.61 -1.96 11.89
CA ARG A 66 -1.63 -3.39 12.24
C ARG A 66 -2.98 -4.03 11.91
N LEU A 67 -4.08 -3.32 12.20
CA LEU A 67 -5.43 -3.76 11.83
C LEU A 67 -5.59 -3.87 10.31
N LEU A 68 -5.11 -2.88 9.55
CA LEU A 68 -5.08 -2.91 8.09
C LEU A 68 -4.31 -4.14 7.58
N LYS A 69 -3.13 -4.42 8.14
CA LYS A 69 -2.33 -5.60 7.79
C LYS A 69 -3.12 -6.91 8.01
N ALA A 70 -3.80 -7.03 9.14
CA ALA A 70 -4.66 -8.18 9.43
C ALA A 70 -5.85 -8.30 8.44
N GLN A 71 -6.49 -7.18 8.08
CA GLN A 71 -7.57 -7.14 7.09
C GLN A 71 -7.11 -7.57 5.69
N ILE A 72 -5.90 -7.16 5.29
CA ILE A 72 -5.27 -7.62 4.05
C ILE A 72 -5.01 -9.13 4.10
N GLY A 73 -4.48 -9.63 5.21
CA GLY A 73 -4.24 -11.06 5.43
C GLY A 73 -5.52 -11.90 5.31
N TYR A 74 -6.60 -11.44 5.93
CA TYR A 74 -7.91 -12.08 5.83
C TYR A 74 -8.45 -12.07 4.39
N THR A 75 -8.42 -10.90 3.72
CA THR A 75 -8.86 -10.77 2.32
C THR A 75 -8.07 -11.71 1.40
N SER A 76 -6.75 -11.81 1.59
CA SER A 76 -5.89 -12.73 0.85
C SER A 76 -6.13 -14.21 1.17
N GLY A 77 -6.57 -14.55 2.39
CA GLY A 77 -6.98 -15.92 2.72
C GLY A 77 -8.31 -16.32 2.06
N ARG A 78 -9.19 -15.34 1.80
CA ARG A 78 -10.47 -15.54 1.14
C ARG A 78 -10.39 -15.52 -0.38
N PHE A 79 -9.49 -14.70 -0.93
CA PHE A 79 -9.36 -14.42 -2.35
C PHE A 79 -7.92 -14.64 -2.81
N ARG A 80 -7.67 -15.68 -3.58
CA ARG A 80 -6.31 -16.09 -3.98
C ARG A 80 -5.64 -15.03 -4.86
N GLU A 81 -6.40 -14.35 -5.70
CA GLU A 81 -5.95 -13.23 -6.53
C GLU A 81 -5.34 -12.08 -5.71
N PHE A 82 -5.74 -11.95 -4.45
CA PHE A 82 -5.32 -10.88 -3.56
C PHE A 82 -3.96 -11.16 -2.88
N SER A 83 -3.35 -12.33 -3.12
CA SER A 83 -2.04 -12.67 -2.54
C SER A 83 -0.94 -11.70 -2.97
N TYR A 84 -0.96 -11.27 -4.23
CA TYR A 84 0.02 -10.31 -4.75
C TYR A 84 -0.08 -8.95 -4.06
N PHE A 85 -1.31 -8.49 -3.79
CA PHE A 85 -1.54 -7.26 -3.02
C PHE A 85 -0.95 -7.41 -1.62
N LYS A 86 -1.24 -8.53 -0.93
CA LYS A 86 -0.69 -8.81 0.39
C LYS A 86 0.84 -8.74 0.40
N GLU A 87 1.50 -9.44 -0.51
CA GLU A 87 2.96 -9.49 -0.64
C GLU A 87 3.55 -8.10 -0.92
N SER A 88 2.87 -7.28 -1.71
CA SER A 88 3.31 -5.94 -2.08
C SER A 88 3.15 -4.90 -0.95
N PHE A 89 2.12 -5.04 -0.11
CA PHE A 89 1.82 -4.03 0.92
C PHE A 89 2.33 -4.38 2.31
N TYR A 90 2.65 -5.64 2.61
CA TYR A 90 3.13 -6.04 3.94
C TYR A 90 4.45 -5.36 4.33
N ASN A 91 5.45 -5.39 3.45
CA ASN A 91 6.75 -4.76 3.70
C ASN A 91 6.63 -3.24 3.83
N LEU A 92 5.73 -2.61 3.06
CA LEU A 92 5.43 -1.20 3.18
C LEU A 92 4.83 -0.87 4.55
N ILE A 93 3.81 -1.64 4.99
CA ILE A 93 3.20 -1.44 6.30
C ILE A 93 4.21 -1.62 7.43
N ASP A 94 5.04 -2.66 7.37
CA ASP A 94 6.07 -2.92 8.38
C ASP A 94 7.10 -1.79 8.43
N LYS A 95 7.51 -1.28 7.26
CA LYS A 95 8.42 -0.14 7.19
C LYS A 95 7.76 1.13 7.72
N THR A 96 6.49 1.40 7.41
CA THR A 96 5.74 2.55 7.95
C THR A 96 5.59 2.46 9.47
N LEU A 97 5.37 1.27 10.02
CA LEU A 97 5.30 1.05 11.48
C LEU A 97 6.62 1.40 12.18
N SER A 98 7.75 1.20 11.52
CA SER A 98 9.09 1.58 12.03
C SER A 98 9.43 3.06 11.83
N GLY A 99 8.66 3.78 11.02
CA GLY A 99 8.87 5.20 10.68
C GLY A 99 7.98 6.17 11.47
N GLY A 100 7.90 7.40 10.98
CA GLY A 100 7.09 8.46 11.54
C GLY A 100 6.06 9.01 10.55
N GLU A 101 5.72 10.28 10.73
CA GLU A 101 4.73 10.99 9.91
C GLU A 101 5.08 10.99 8.42
N ALA A 102 6.36 11.20 8.09
CA ALA A 102 6.82 11.26 6.71
C ALA A 102 6.65 9.92 5.98
N GLU A 103 7.01 8.79 6.61
CA GLU A 103 6.81 7.45 6.05
C GLU A 103 5.33 7.10 5.96
N LEU A 104 4.50 7.52 6.92
CA LEU A 104 3.05 7.34 6.84
C LEU A 104 2.46 8.12 5.66
N LYS A 105 2.89 9.37 5.47
CA LYS A 105 2.48 10.18 4.32
C LYS A 105 2.88 9.51 3.01
N ARG A 106 4.15 9.10 2.86
CA ARG A 106 4.61 8.40 1.65
C ARG A 106 3.87 7.08 1.40
N PHE A 107 3.52 6.35 2.45
CA PHE A 107 2.69 5.14 2.33
C PHE A 107 1.30 5.46 1.77
N LYS A 108 0.63 6.51 2.29
CA LYS A 108 -0.66 6.98 1.78
C LYS A 108 -0.54 7.42 0.31
N ASP A 109 0.48 8.20 -0.02
CA ASP A 109 0.75 8.68 -1.38
C ASP A 109 0.98 7.49 -2.36
N PHE A 110 1.81 6.51 -1.97
CA PHE A 110 2.04 5.30 -2.75
C PHE A 110 0.74 4.51 -2.99
N PHE A 111 -0.08 4.37 -1.96
CA PHE A 111 -1.34 3.65 -2.05
C PHE A 111 -2.32 4.33 -3.00
N GLU A 112 -2.45 5.65 -2.90
CA GLU A 112 -3.31 6.46 -3.77
C GLU A 112 -2.83 6.41 -5.22
N ALA A 113 -1.53 6.54 -5.46
CA ALA A 113 -0.94 6.38 -6.79
C ALA A 113 -1.20 4.98 -7.36
N THR A 114 -1.03 3.92 -6.56
CA THR A 114 -1.26 2.54 -7.00
C THR A 114 -2.70 2.34 -7.45
N ILE A 115 -3.67 2.89 -6.71
CA ILE A 115 -5.09 2.83 -7.09
C ILE A 115 -5.37 3.64 -8.35
N ALA A 116 -4.78 4.83 -8.47
CA ALA A 116 -4.93 5.66 -9.66
C ALA A 116 -4.46 4.91 -10.92
N TYR A 117 -3.27 4.29 -10.86
CA TYR A 117 -2.75 3.47 -11.95
C TYR A 117 -3.57 2.20 -12.20
N PHE A 118 -3.99 1.48 -11.14
CA PHE A 118 -4.88 0.33 -11.28
C PHE A 118 -6.16 0.70 -12.06
N ARG A 119 -6.77 1.85 -11.75
CA ARG A 119 -7.92 2.37 -12.49
C ARG A 119 -7.56 2.76 -13.92
N ALA A 120 -6.44 3.45 -14.14
CA ALA A 120 -5.98 3.84 -15.46
C ALA A 120 -5.74 2.62 -16.39
N PHE A 121 -5.31 1.50 -15.83
CA PHE A 121 -5.12 0.23 -16.56
C PHE A 121 -6.40 -0.62 -16.67
N GLY A 122 -7.57 -0.10 -16.28
CA GLY A 122 -8.86 -0.76 -16.48
C GLY A 122 -9.33 -1.65 -15.33
N GLY A 123 -8.72 -1.53 -14.15
CA GLY A 123 -9.15 -2.21 -12.93
C GLY A 123 -10.60 -1.85 -12.55
N LYS A 124 -11.45 -2.87 -12.34
CA LYS A 124 -12.90 -2.73 -12.13
C LYS A 124 -13.32 -2.86 -10.68
#